data_AF-A0A3S4Z399-F1
#
_entry.id   AF-A0A3S4Z399-F1
#
_cell.length_a   1.000
_cell.length_b   1.000
_cell.length_c   1.000
_cell.angle_alpha   90.00
_cell.angle_beta   90.00
_cell.angle_gamma   90.00
#
_symmetry.space_group_name_H-M   'P 1'
#
loop_
_entity.id
_entity.type
_entity.pdbx_description
1 polymer ?
#
loop_
_entity_poly.entity_id
_entity_poly.type
_entity_poly.pdbx_seq_one_letter_code
_entity_poly.pdbx_strand_id
1 'polypeptide(L)' 'MKAIPKTTKQIQVGIYDSLKAASKQVDMLLKRNGDLCVNIVRHGSKFQVNTVVWQ' A
#
# COMPACT_ATOMS: atom_id res chain seq x y z
N MET A 1 -7.91 -29.55 -8.22
CA MET A 1 -6.85 -28.60 -8.62
C MET A 1 -6.36 -27.88 -7.37
N LYS A 2 -5.08 -28.03 -6.98
CA LYS A 2 -4.52 -27.24 -5.86
C LYS A 2 -4.23 -25.83 -6.39
N ALA A 3 -4.80 -24.80 -5.78
CA ALA A 3 -4.47 -23.42 -6.12
C ALA A 3 -2.98 -23.18 -5.85
N ILE A 4 -2.25 -22.72 -6.86
CA ILE A 4 -0.88 -22.25 -6.68
C ILE A 4 -0.97 -20.96 -5.84
N PRO A 5 -0.32 -20.87 -4.68
CA PRO A 5 -0.35 -19.64 -3.89
C PRO A 5 0.28 -18.53 -4.74
N LYS A 6 -0.53 -17.54 -5.13
CA LYS A 6 0.01 -16.31 -5.73
C LYS A 6 0.91 -15.67 -4.69
N THR A 7 2.19 -15.53 -5.01
CA THR A 7 3.14 -14.86 -4.14
C THR A 7 2.79 -13.38 -4.09
N THR A 8 2.58 -12.85 -2.89
CA THR A 8 2.36 -11.42 -2.68
C THR A 8 3.65 -10.78 -2.25
N LYS A 9 3.99 -9.63 -2.85
CA LYS A 9 5.12 -8.80 -2.43
C LYS A 9 4.60 -7.51 -1.83
N GLN A 10 4.98 -7.24 -0.59
CA GLN A 10 4.73 -5.94 0.04
C GLN A 10 5.84 -4.97 -0.34
N ILE A 11 5.46 -3.78 -0.78
CA ILE A 11 6.36 -2.69 -1.17
C ILE A 11 6.00 -1.47 -0.33
N GLN A 12 6.97 -0.90 0.37
CA GLN A 12 6.80 0.38 1.05
C GLN A 12 6.86 1.50 0.02
N VAL A 13 5.78 2.28 -0.06
CA VAL A 13 5.69 3.43 -0.97
C VAL A 13 6.30 4.67 -0.33
N GLY A 14 6.06 4.88 0.97
CA GLY A 14 6.58 6.05 1.67
C GLY A 14 6.18 6.12 3.14
N ILE A 15 6.73 7.11 3.83
CA ILE A 15 6.40 7.47 5.22
C ILE A 15 5.97 8.94 5.23
N TYR A 16 4.88 9.24 5.93
CA TYR A 16 4.23 10.54 5.96
C TYR A 16 4.00 11.00 7.40
N ASP A 17 4.10 12.30 7.64
CA ASP A 17 3.94 12.85 8.99
C ASP A 17 2.46 12.99 9.42
N SER A 18 1.51 12.79 8.50
CA SER A 18 0.08 12.83 8.81
C SER A 18 -0.72 11.80 8.01
N LEU A 19 -1.85 11.38 8.58
CA LEU A 19 -2.80 10.50 7.90
C LEU A 19 -3.31 11.14 6.60
N LYS A 20 -3.59 12.45 6.61
CA LYS A 20 -4.05 13.18 5.42
C LYS A 20 -3.05 13.11 4.26
N ALA A 21 -1.76 13.25 4.55
CA ALA A 21 -0.71 13.13 3.52
C ALA A 21 -0.59 11.69 3.01
N ALA A 22 -0.65 10.70 3.90
CA ALA A 22 -0.65 9.29 3.53
C ALA A 22 -1.86 8.92 2.65
N SER A 23 -3.07 9.34 3.03
CA SER A 23 -4.30 9.11 2.25
C SER A 23 -4.22 9.74 0.85
N LYS A 24 -3.70 10.97 0.73
CA LYS A 24 -3.50 11.61 -0.57
C LYS A 24 -2.57 10.79 -1.48
N GLN A 25 -1.53 10.16 -0.91
CA GLN A 25 -0.68 9.25 -1.68
C GLN A 25 -1.47 8.03 -2.16
N VAL A 26 -2.26 7.40 -1.27
CA VAL A 26 -3.11 6.25 -1.62
C VAL A 26 -4.04 6.59 -2.78
N ASP A 27 -4.72 7.73 -2.73
CA ASP A 27 -5.62 8.17 -3.81
C ASP A 27 -4.89 8.29 -5.16
N MET A 28 -3.65 8.81 -5.15
CA MET A 28 -2.84 8.92 -6.36
C MET A 28 -2.41 7.56 -6.91
N LEU A 29 -2.11 6.59 -6.03
CA LEU A 29 -1.74 5.23 -6.43
C LEU A 29 -2.92 4.50 -7.06
N LEU A 30 -4.10 4.55 -6.42
CA LEU A 30 -5.30 3.88 -6.88
C LEU A 30 -5.82 4.46 -8.20
N LYS A 31 -5.69 5.78 -8.42
CA LYS A 31 -6.04 6.40 -9.71
C LYS A 31 -5.17 5.91 -10.87
N ARG A 32 -3.93 5.51 -10.60
CA ARG A 32 -2.98 5.06 -11.63
C ARG A 32 -3.06 3.57 -11.90
N ASN A 33 -3.45 2.76 -10.91
CA ASN A 33 -3.57 1.30 -11.02
C ASN A 33 -4.75 0.80 -10.17
N GLY A 34 -5.74 0.20 -10.84
CA GLY A 34 -6.94 -0.34 -10.18
C GLY A 34 -6.75 -1.67 -9.45
N ASP A 35 -5.63 -2.38 -9.67
CA ASP A 35 -5.35 -3.70 -9.08
C ASP A 35 -4.28 -3.64 -7.96
N LEU A 36 -4.26 -2.54 -7.20
CA LEU A 36 -3.36 -2.36 -6.06
C LEU A 36 -4.15 -2.45 -4.75
N CYS A 37 -3.65 -3.26 -3.81
CA CYS A 37 -4.09 -3.22 -2.42
C CYS A 37 -3.11 -2.35 -1.62
N VAL A 38 -3.59 -1.27 -1.00
CA VAL A 38 -2.74 -0.30 -0.30
C VAL A 38 -3.18 -0.18 1.16
N ASN A 39 -2.23 -0.27 2.08
CA ASN A 39 -2.41 -0.17 3.52
C ASN A 39 -1.68 1.06 4.07
N ILE A 40 -2.33 1.79 4.98
CA ILE A 40 -1.69 2.84 5.78
C ILE A 40 -1.49 2.30 7.19
N VAL A 41 -0.24 2.16 7.62
CA VAL A 41 0.13 1.66 8.94
C VAL A 41 0.69 2.80 9.77
N ARG A 42 0.16 3.03 10.97
CA ARG A 42 0.72 4.01 11.89
C ARG A 42 1.96 3.44 12.57
N HIS A 43 3.06 4.17 12.51
CA HIS A 43 4.32 3.81 13.17
C HIS A 43 4.83 5.03 13.97
N GLY A 44 4.58 5.00 15.29
CA GLY A 44 4.83 6.14 16.17
C GLY A 44 3.97 7.37 15.80
N SER A 45 4.64 8.49 15.54
CA SER A 45 4.02 9.75 15.09
C SER A 45 3.79 9.83 13.59
N LYS A 46 4.23 8.83 12.82
CA LYS A 46 4.17 8.83 11.35
C LYS A 46 3.26 7.74 10.80
N PHE A 47 3.02 7.80 9.50
CA PHE A 47 2.14 6.92 8.73
C PHE A 47 2.89 6.35 7.55
N GLN A 48 3.07 5.03 7.52
CA GLN A 48 3.70 4.32 6.42
C GLN A 48 2.63 3.85 5.44
N VAL A 49 2.83 4.13 4.15
CA VAL A 49 1.99 3.60 3.07
C VAL A 49 2.72 2.40 2.46
N ASN A 50 2.04 1.26 2.47
CA ASN A 50 2.52 0.01 1.88
C ASN A 50 1.54 -0.43 0.80
N THR A 51 2.05 -0.98 -0.29
CA THR A 51 1.23 -1.62 -1.33
C THR A 51 1.58 -3.10 -1.42
N VAL A 52 0.59 -3.93 -1.73
CA VAL A 52 0.76 -5.35 -2.00
C VAL A 52 0.50 -5.57 -3.48
N VAL A 53 1.47 -6.17 -4.16
CA VAL A 53 1.37 -6.58 -5.56
C VAL A 53 1.41 -8.10 -5.67
N TRP A 54 0.57 -8.65 -6.54
CA TRP A 54 0.59 -10.05 -6.91
C TRP A 54 1.78 -10.30 -7.87
N GLN A 55 2.55 -11.35 -7.61
CA GLN A 55 3.61 -11.86 -8.50
C GLN A 55 3.17 -13.16 -9.17
#